data_AF-A0A3N6G6E2-F1
#
_entry.id   AF-A0A3N6G6E2-F1
#
_cell.length_a   1.000
_cell.length_b   1.000
_cell.length_c   1.000
_cell.angle_alpha   90.00
_cell.angle_beta   90.00
_cell.angle_gamma   90.00
#
_symmetry.space_group_name_H-M   'P 1'
#
loop_
_entity.id
_entity.type
_entity.pdbx_description
1 polymer ?
#
loop_
_entity_poly.entity_id
_entity_poly.type
_entity_poly.pdbx_seq_one_letter_code
_entity_poly.pdbx_strand_id
1 'polypeptide(L)'
;MPMNCPWCNRQPGPSPAGRCRCAGCSYETGADAWTLHQELVAELEADEKAFFERVQQRTEHLRSLVPAWQRTHWTRPPLAAADHTDPRAGGSRPRPHPGPSAAQ
;
A
#
# COMPACT_ATOMS: atom_id res chain seq x y z
N MET A 1 -1.38 -18.90 11.15
CA MET A 1 -2.47 -19.00 10.15
C MET A 1 -1.86 -18.74 8.78
N PRO A 2 -2.13 -19.56 7.75
CA PRO A 2 -1.60 -19.27 6.41
C PRO A 2 -2.23 -17.99 5.87
N MET A 3 -1.40 -17.01 5.52
CA MET A 3 -1.84 -15.73 4.93
C MET A 3 -2.22 -15.87 3.46
N ASN A 4 -3.18 -15.06 3.03
CA ASN A 4 -3.60 -14.97 1.64
C ASN A 4 -2.63 -14.09 0.83
N CYS A 5 -2.51 -14.35 -0.47
CA CYS A 5 -1.68 -13.54 -1.35
C CYS A 5 -2.13 -12.06 -1.31
N PRO A 6 -1.20 -11.10 -1.14
CA PRO A 6 -1.52 -9.68 -0.96
C PRO A 6 -2.15 -9.05 -2.20
N TRP A 7 -2.01 -9.69 -3.37
CA TRP A 7 -2.57 -9.18 -4.62
C TRP A 7 -3.96 -9.73 -4.94
N CYS A 8 -4.14 -11.05 -4.79
CA CYS A 8 -5.34 -11.76 -5.24
C CYS A 8 -6.26 -12.19 -4.09
N ASN A 9 -5.81 -12.05 -2.83
CA ASN A 9 -6.42 -12.58 -1.61
C ASN A 9 -6.73 -14.10 -1.67
N ARG A 10 -6.06 -14.85 -2.54
CA ARG A 10 -6.16 -16.32 -2.60
C ARG A 10 -4.95 -16.95 -1.95
N GLN A 11 -5.10 -18.17 -1.45
CA GLN A 11 -4.00 -18.90 -0.83
C GLN A 11 -2.88 -19.18 -1.85
N PRO A 12 -1.65 -18.66 -1.62
CA PRO A 12 -0.53 -18.95 -2.50
C PRO A 12 -0.02 -20.37 -2.25
N GLY A 13 0.50 -21.00 -3.30
CA GLY A 13 1.16 -22.31 -3.21
C GLY A 13 2.68 -22.17 -3.09
N PRO A 14 3.37 -23.22 -2.59
CA PRO A 14 4.82 -23.29 -2.68
C PRO A 14 5.26 -23.31 -4.16
N SER A 15 6.33 -22.58 -4.47
CA SER A 15 6.96 -22.51 -5.80
C SER A 15 8.41 -23.01 -5.69
N PRO A 16 8.99 -23.58 -6.76
CA PRO A 16 10.38 -24.02 -6.75
C PRO A 16 11.36 -22.90 -6.37
N ALA A 17 12.50 -23.29 -5.80
CA ALA A 17 13.59 -22.38 -5.41
C ALA A 17 13.25 -21.38 -4.27
N GLY A 18 12.47 -21.82 -3.28
CA GLY A 18 12.21 -21.01 -2.07
C GLY A 18 11.34 -19.79 -2.35
N ARG A 19 10.35 -19.94 -3.23
CA ARG A 19 9.40 -18.87 -3.59
C ARG A 19 7.97 -19.28 -3.27
N CYS A 20 7.10 -18.30 -3.13
CA CYS A 20 5.66 -18.48 -3.01
C CYS A 20 4.98 -17.88 -4.24
N ARG A 21 4.02 -18.60 -4.84
CA ARG A 21 3.31 -18.14 -6.04
C ARG A 21 1.80 -18.26 -5.91
N CYS A 22 1.04 -17.18 -6.16
CA CYS A 22 -0.43 -17.24 -6.30
C CYS A 22 -0.77 -17.79 -7.69
N ALA A 23 -1.40 -18.96 -7.75
CA ALA A 23 -1.87 -19.55 -9.02
C ALA A 23 -2.92 -18.67 -9.73
N GLY A 24 -3.71 -17.91 -8.96
CA GLY A 24 -4.80 -17.08 -9.48
C GLY A 24 -4.38 -15.76 -10.12
N CYS A 25 -3.24 -15.18 -9.75
CA CYS A 25 -2.75 -13.92 -10.34
C CYS A 25 -1.28 -13.96 -10.78
N SER A 26 -0.63 -15.12 -10.69
CA SER A 26 0.80 -15.31 -10.95
C SER A 26 1.74 -14.41 -10.14
N TYR A 27 1.26 -13.78 -9.05
CA TYR A 27 2.12 -13.06 -8.11
C TYR A 27 3.14 -14.03 -7.51
N GLU A 28 4.41 -13.66 -7.53
CA GLU A 28 5.52 -14.47 -7.02
C GLU A 28 6.38 -13.63 -6.08
N THR A 29 6.80 -14.24 -4.96
CA THR A 29 7.65 -13.59 -3.96
C THR A 29 8.63 -14.59 -3.35
N GLY A 30 9.75 -14.11 -2.80
CA GLY A 30 10.68 -14.93 -2.03
C GLY A 30 10.03 -15.46 -0.76
N ALA A 31 10.44 -16.66 -0.29
CA ALA A 31 9.92 -17.24 0.94
C ALA A 31 10.32 -16.41 2.18
N ASP A 32 11.49 -15.77 2.16
CA ASP A 32 11.95 -14.83 3.18
C ASP A 32 11.06 -13.58 3.23
N ALA A 33 10.79 -12.96 2.07
CA ALA A 33 9.89 -11.83 1.96
C ALA A 33 8.45 -12.21 2.34
N TRP A 34 8.03 -13.43 2.02
CA TRP A 34 6.73 -13.98 2.41
C TRP A 34 6.60 -14.18 3.92
N THR A 35 7.64 -14.69 4.58
CA THR A 35 7.69 -14.83 6.03
C THR A 35 7.70 -13.47 6.71
N LEU A 36 8.56 -12.54 6.27
CA LEU A 36 8.61 -11.18 6.81
C LEU A 36 7.26 -10.47 6.66
N HIS A 37 6.59 -10.62 5.52
CA HIS A 37 5.25 -10.06 5.32
C HIS A 37 4.25 -10.61 6.33
N GLN A 38 4.25 -11.92 6.57
CA GLN A 38 3.37 -12.55 7.55
C GLN A 38 3.63 -12.04 8.98
N GLU A 39 4.91 -11.90 9.36
CA GLU A 39 5.30 -11.38 10.68
C GLU A 39 4.83 -9.94 10.86
N LEU A 40 5.07 -9.07 9.86
CA LEU A 40 4.67 -7.67 9.92
C LEU A 40 3.14 -7.49 9.99
N VAL A 41 2.37 -8.31 9.29
CA VAL A 41 0.91 -8.27 9.37
C VAL A 41 0.42 -8.77 10.73
N ALA A 42 0.99 -9.85 11.26
CA ALA A 42 0.62 -10.34 12.58
C ALA A 42 0.94 -9.32 13.69
N GLU A 43 2.07 -8.62 13.60
CA GLU A 43 2.41 -7.54 14.52
C GLU A 43 1.46 -6.34 14.39
N LEU A 44 1.09 -5.97 13.16
CA LEU A 44 0.12 -4.91 12.90
C LEU A 44 -1.26 -5.24 13.49
N GLU A 45 -1.72 -6.48 13.33
CA GLU A 45 -3.00 -6.97 13.87
C GLU A 45 -2.99 -7.07 15.41
N ALA A 46 -1.84 -7.36 16.01
CA ALA A 46 -1.71 -7.50 17.46
C ALA A 46 -1.74 -6.15 18.19
N ASP A 47 -1.00 -5.15 17.70
CA ASP A 47 -0.98 -3.79 18.25
C ASP A 47 -0.62 -2.77 17.16
N GLU A 48 -1.64 -2.20 16.54
CA GLU A 48 -1.49 -1.22 15.46
C GLU A 48 -0.68 0.01 15.89
N LYS A 49 -0.92 0.52 17.11
CA LYS A 49 -0.27 1.73 17.59
C LYS A 49 1.23 1.49 17.80
N ALA A 50 1.58 0.43 18.52
CA ALA A 50 2.98 0.09 18.77
C ALA A 50 3.71 -0.23 17.45
N PHE A 51 3.04 -0.88 16.49
CA PHE A 51 3.61 -1.15 15.17
C PHE A 51 4.01 0.14 14.45
N PHE A 52 3.12 1.13 14.36
CA PHE A 52 3.41 2.38 13.66
C PHE A 52 4.40 3.27 14.42
N GLU A 53 4.42 3.26 15.75
CA GLU A 53 5.47 3.94 16.55
C GLU A 53 6.86 3.37 16.21
N ARG A 54 7.00 2.04 16.12
CA ARG A 54 8.26 1.39 15.73
C ARG A 54 8.65 1.72 14.29
N VAL A 55 7.70 1.72 13.35
CA VAL A 55 7.94 2.12 11.95
C VAL A 55 8.45 3.57 11.88
N GLN A 56 7.85 4.48 12.66
CA GLN A 56 8.26 5.87 12.73
C GLN A 56 9.68 6.01 13.28
N GLN A 57 9.99 5.35 14.41
CA GLN A 57 11.33 5.36 15.01
C GLN A 57 12.39 4.81 14.06
N ARG A 58 12.10 3.70 13.38
CA ARG A 58 13.00 3.09 12.38
C ARG A 58 13.22 4.03 11.20
N THR A 59 12.15 4.66 10.72
CA THR A 59 12.23 5.62 9.61
C THR A 59 13.09 6.83 9.98
N GLU A 60 12.90 7.38 11.18
CA GLU A 60 13.67 8.53 11.65
C GLU A 60 15.14 8.18 11.84
N HIS A 61 15.43 7.00 12.39
CA HIS A 61 16.80 6.49 12.47
C HIS A 61 17.44 6.37 11.09
N LEU A 62 16.76 5.78 10.10
CA LEU A 62 17.31 5.69 8.75
C LEU A 62 17.52 7.06 8.11
N ARG A 63 16.62 8.01 8.35
CA ARG A 63 16.75 9.40 7.88
C ARG A 63 17.93 10.13 8.51
N SER A 64 18.23 9.88 9.78
CA SER A 64 19.37 10.50 10.45
C SER A 64 20.71 10.00 9.91
N LEU A 65 20.74 8.79 9.33
CA LEU A 65 21.90 8.24 8.62
C LEU A 65 22.07 8.79 7.19
N VAL A 66 21.06 9.47 6.64
CA VAL A 66 21.14 10.00 5.26
C VAL A 66 22.17 11.13 5.19
N PRO A 67 23.19 11.02 4.32
CA PRO A 67 24.20 12.06 4.14
C PRO A 67 23.60 13.40 3.71
N ALA A 68 24.26 14.49 4.08
CA ALA A 68 23.76 15.85 3.85
C ALA A 68 23.44 16.16 2.37
N TRP A 69 24.28 15.68 1.45
CA TRP A 69 24.11 15.86 0.02
C TRP A 69 22.92 15.09 -0.57
N GLN A 70 22.40 14.09 0.17
CA GLN A 70 21.30 13.25 -0.25
C GLN A 70 19.95 13.73 0.33
N ARG A 71 19.94 14.62 1.33
CA ARG A 71 18.72 15.06 2.04
C ARG A 71 17.71 15.83 1.17
N THR A 72 18.15 16.46 0.07
CA THR A 72 17.34 17.37 -0.75
C THR A 72 16.21 16.71 -1.56
N HIS A 73 16.30 15.42 -1.88
CA HIS A 73 15.24 14.73 -2.65
C HIS A 73 14.28 13.88 -1.78
N TRP A 74 14.53 13.76 -0.47
CA TRP A 74 13.70 12.96 0.45
C TRP A 74 12.78 13.79 1.34
N THR A 75 12.80 15.11 1.23
CA THR A 75 11.85 15.99 1.91
C THR A 75 10.46 15.79 1.31
N ARG A 76 9.74 14.78 1.79
CA ARG A 76 8.28 14.77 1.67
C ARG A 76 7.80 16.01 2.43
N PRO A 77 7.01 16.91 1.82
CA PRO A 77 6.41 18.00 2.59
C PRO A 77 5.71 17.38 3.81
N PRO A 78 5.71 18.07 4.97
CA PRO A 78 4.95 17.62 6.11
C PRO A 78 3.56 17.20 5.61
N LEU A 79 3.08 16.03 6.03
CA LEU A 79 1.66 15.76 5.95
C LEU A 79 1.04 16.86 6.81
N ALA A 80 0.67 17.99 6.19
CA ALA A 80 -0.26 18.92 6.79
C ALA A 80 -1.40 18.05 7.28
N ALA A 81 -1.76 18.18 8.56
CA ALA A 81 -2.87 17.46 9.15
C ALA A 81 -3.98 17.46 8.10
N ALA A 82 -4.28 16.29 7.54
CA ALA A 82 -5.27 16.18 6.50
C ALA A 82 -6.57 16.56 7.21
N ASP A 83 -6.97 17.82 7.07
CA ASP A 83 -8.34 18.21 7.28
C ASP A 83 -9.13 17.33 6.31
N HIS A 84 -9.67 16.24 6.85
CA HIS A 84 -10.70 15.44 6.21
C HIS A 84 -11.99 16.27 6.14
N THR A 85 -11.93 17.43 5.49
CA THR A 85 -13.11 18.12 5.01
C THR A 85 -13.35 17.59 3.62
N ASP A 86 -14.21 16.58 3.54
CA ASP A 86 -14.75 16.03 2.30
C ASP A 86 -15.43 17.17 1.48
N PRO A 87 -14.90 17.56 0.30
CA PRO A 87 -15.53 18.58 -0.53
C PRO A 87 -16.62 17.97 -1.46
N ARG A 88 -16.98 16.69 -1.31
CA ARG A 88 -17.94 16.02 -2.19
C ARG A 88 -19.41 16.16 -1.77
N ALA A 89 -19.69 16.90 -0.70
CA ALA A 89 -21.04 17.35 -0.38
C ALA A 89 -21.40 18.61 -1.17
N GLY A 90 -21.95 18.42 -2.38
CA GLY A 90 -22.72 19.46 -3.08
C GLY A 90 -22.18 19.84 -4.46
N GLY A 91 -22.62 19.13 -5.49
CA GLY A 91 -22.32 19.51 -6.87
C GLY A 91 -22.85 18.51 -7.89
N SER A 92 -24.16 18.35 -7.97
CA SER A 92 -24.81 17.61 -9.05
C SER A 92 -24.45 18.25 -10.40
N ARG A 93 -23.50 17.68 -11.13
CA ARG A 93 -23.32 18.02 -12.55
C ARG A 93 -24.48 17.41 -13.34
N PRO A 94 -25.21 18.19 -14.15
CA PRO A 94 -26.24 17.63 -15.01
C PRO A 94 -25.60 16.74 -16.09
N ARG A 95 -26.19 15.56 -16.30
CA ARG A 95 -25.89 14.68 -17.44
C ARG A 95 -26.19 15.43 -18.75
N PRO A 96 -25.28 15.48 -19.73
CA PRO A 96 -25.65 15.94 -21.05
C PRO A 96 -26.58 14.91 -21.70
N HIS A 97 -27.74 15.37 -22.17
CA HIS A 97 -28.68 14.60 -22.98
C HIS A 97 -28.05 14.24 -24.34
N PRO A 98 -28.37 13.09 -24.94
CA PRO A 98 -28.02 12.82 -26.33
C PRO A 98 -28.87 13.72 -27.24
N GLY A 99 -28.21 14.62 -27.96
CA GLY A 99 -28.84 15.39 -29.04
C GLY A 99 -29.05 14.53 -30.29
N PRO A 100 -30.09 14.81 -31.11
CA PRO A 100 -30.40 14.02 -32.30
C PRO A 100 -29.73 14.62 -33.55
N SER A 101 -29.16 13.76 -34.40
CA SER A 101 -28.97 13.95 -35.85
C SER A 101 -28.07 12.84 -36.39
N ALA A 102 -28.19 12.35 -37.61
CA ALA A 102 -29.20 12.45 -38.65
C ALA A 102 -28.76 11.40 -39.70
N ALA A 103 -29.68 11.02 -40.57
CA ALA A 103 -29.47 10.12 -41.69
C ALA A 103 -28.20 10.43 -42.52
N GLN A 104 -27.54 9.36 -42.96
CA GLN A 104 -27.29 9.05 -44.37
C GLN A 104 -26.84 7.59 -44.48
#